data_AF-A0A1V5BPN5-F1
#
_entry.id   AF-A0A1V5BPN5-F1
#
_cell.length_a   1.000
_cell.length_b   1.000
_cell.length_c   1.000
_cell.angle_alpha   90.00
_cell.angle_beta   90.00
_cell.angle_gamma   90.00
#
_symmetry.space_group_name_H-M   'P 1'
#
loop_
_entity.id
_entity.type
_entity.pdbx_description
1 polymer ?
#
loop_
_entity_poly.entity_id
_entity_poly.type
_entity_poly.pdbx_seq_one_letter_code
_entity_poly.pdbx_strand_id
1 'polypeptide(L)'
;MTISKYLGVNEINQAILDLTICWRNRLIHYKAENKIGQNSHEVLLREKESILQKYNGLDIKRAIDSYENNQVPSFKEVASMVKASIDFITEIDNKLICQLDVLSYSDHLIYEYVTSDQVVRLNNIYSKDDATKRRVLRNIFKEYCFNEEEDDTVDAFIEDLVKLDYASAKRKYKEGSFK
;
A
#
# COMPACT_ATOMS: atom_id res chain seq x y z
N MET A 1 8.24 -14.87 -7.31
CA MET A 1 8.59 -14.24 -6.02
C MET A 1 7.40 -13.39 -5.60
N THR A 2 6.70 -13.72 -4.53
CA THR A 2 5.51 -12.99 -4.07
C THR A 2 5.91 -11.63 -3.48
N ILE A 3 5.06 -10.61 -3.62
CA ILE A 3 5.34 -9.24 -3.14
C ILE A 3 5.70 -9.20 -1.63
N SER A 4 5.09 -10.09 -0.84
CA SER A 4 5.36 -10.25 0.58
C SER A 4 6.79 -10.70 0.91
N LYS A 5 7.39 -11.53 0.05
CA LYS A 5 8.79 -11.97 0.19
C LYS A 5 9.75 -10.86 -0.19
N TYR A 6 9.44 -10.10 -1.23
CA TYR A 6 10.25 -8.96 -1.66
C TYR A 6 10.28 -7.85 -0.59
N LEU A 7 9.13 -7.55 0.00
CA LEU A 7 9.00 -6.51 1.04
C LEU A 7 9.44 -6.99 2.45
N GLY A 8 9.70 -8.29 2.63
CA GLY A 8 10.03 -8.86 3.94
C GLY A 8 8.92 -8.66 4.96
N VAL A 9 7.68 -8.97 4.56
CA VAL A 9 6.47 -8.88 5.39
C VAL A 9 6.47 -9.98 6.46
N ASN A 10 5.92 -9.70 7.63
CA ASN A 10 5.85 -10.63 8.75
C ASN A 10 5.28 -12.00 8.35
N GLU A 11 6.02 -13.05 8.68
CA GLU A 11 5.68 -14.44 8.33
C GLU A 11 4.46 -14.98 9.10
N ILE A 12 4.16 -14.47 10.31
CA ILE A 12 2.97 -14.85 11.09
C ILE A 12 1.71 -14.44 10.34
N ASN A 13 1.65 -13.18 9.89
CA ASN A 13 0.53 -12.66 9.12
C ASN A 13 0.30 -13.47 7.83
N GLN A 14 1.39 -13.81 7.13
CA GLN A 14 1.33 -14.66 5.93
C GLN A 14 0.79 -16.06 6.24
N ALA A 15 1.24 -16.67 7.33
CA ALA A 15 0.84 -18.01 7.69
C ALA A 15 -0.63 -18.09 8.16
N ILE A 16 -1.10 -17.07 8.90
CA ILE A 16 -2.52 -16.97 9.27
C ILE A 16 -3.39 -16.73 8.03
N LEU A 17 -2.94 -15.92 7.07
CA LEU A 17 -3.65 -15.73 5.80
C LEU A 17 -3.76 -17.02 4.99
N ASP A 18 -2.69 -17.80 4.91
CA ASP A 18 -2.70 -19.11 4.22
C ASP A 18 -3.73 -20.07 4.86
N LEU A 19 -3.74 -20.15 6.20
CA LEU A 19 -4.77 -20.87 6.95
C LEU A 19 -6.18 -20.35 6.62
N THR A 20 -6.37 -19.02 6.60
CA THR A 20 -7.66 -18.38 6.32
C THR A 20 -8.18 -18.75 4.93
N ILE A 21 -7.32 -18.65 3.90
CA ILE A 21 -7.66 -18.98 2.51
C ILE A 21 -8.01 -20.46 2.39
N CYS A 22 -7.19 -21.33 2.97
CA CYS A 22 -7.41 -22.77 2.95
C CYS A 22 -8.72 -23.15 3.65
N TRP A 23 -9.00 -22.57 4.81
CA TRP A 23 -10.22 -22.85 5.57
C TRP A 23 -11.46 -22.33 4.85
N ARG A 24 -11.42 -21.09 4.32
CA ARG A 24 -12.51 -20.52 3.51
C ARG A 24 -12.81 -21.37 2.27
N ASN A 25 -11.76 -21.83 1.57
CA ASN A 25 -11.93 -22.65 0.38
C ASN A 25 -12.53 -24.03 0.71
N ARG A 26 -12.10 -24.63 1.83
CA ARG A 26 -12.65 -25.91 2.32
C ARG A 26 -14.12 -25.81 2.73
N LEU A 27 -14.54 -24.70 3.32
CA LEU A 27 -15.96 -24.47 3.70
C LEU A 27 -16.88 -24.32 2.48
N ILE A 28 -16.37 -23.74 1.39
CA ILE A 28 -17.20 -23.39 0.21
C ILE A 28 -17.15 -24.46 -0.87
N HIS A 29 -16.03 -25.16 -0.99
CA HIS A 29 -15.84 -26.19 -2.02
C HIS A 29 -15.69 -27.55 -1.36
N TYR A 30 -16.72 -28.38 -1.50
CA TYR A 30 -16.77 -29.75 -0.97
C TYR A 30 -15.60 -30.65 -1.44
N LYS A 31 -14.91 -30.28 -2.53
CA LYS A 31 -13.74 -30.99 -3.09
C LYS A 31 -12.41 -30.23 -2.96
N ALA A 32 -12.34 -29.18 -2.15
CA ALA A 32 -11.07 -28.46 -2.00
C ALA A 32 -10.05 -29.32 -1.25
N GLU A 33 -9.01 -29.75 -1.97
CA GLU A 33 -7.84 -30.45 -1.41
C GLU A 33 -6.77 -29.48 -0.89
N ASN A 34 -7.07 -28.17 -0.86
CA ASN A 34 -6.14 -27.16 -0.39
C ASN A 34 -5.70 -27.47 1.04
N LYS A 35 -4.40 -27.60 1.21
CA LYS A 35 -3.70 -27.72 2.48
C LYS A 35 -2.92 -26.46 2.72
N ILE A 36 -2.81 -26.09 4.00
CA ILE A 36 -1.88 -25.08 4.46
C ILE A 36 -0.48 -25.47 3.97
N GLY A 37 0.28 -24.51 3.44
CA GLY A 37 1.65 -24.77 3.02
C GLY A 37 2.52 -25.21 4.20
N GLN A 38 3.47 -26.11 3.96
CA GLN A 38 4.36 -26.65 5.01
C GLN A 38 5.05 -25.54 5.81
N ASN A 39 5.56 -24.51 5.13
CA ASN A 39 6.20 -23.36 5.77
C ASN A 39 5.22 -22.59 6.67
N SER A 40 4.00 -22.33 6.20
CA SER A 40 2.97 -21.66 6.99
C SER A 40 2.62 -22.48 8.23
N HIS A 41 2.47 -23.80 8.07
CA HIS A 41 2.19 -24.71 9.17
C HIS A 41 3.30 -24.67 10.25
N GLU A 42 4.56 -24.71 9.83
CA GLU A 42 5.71 -24.59 10.73
C GLU A 42 5.76 -23.24 11.46
N VAL A 43 5.51 -22.13 10.74
CA VAL A 43 5.45 -20.78 11.33
C VAL A 43 4.33 -20.69 12.37
N LEU A 44 3.12 -21.16 12.05
CA LEU A 44 1.99 -21.14 12.97
C LEU A 44 2.33 -21.88 14.27
N LEU A 45 2.91 -23.09 14.18
CA LEU A 45 3.26 -23.88 15.35
C LEU A 45 4.42 -23.29 16.15
N ARG A 46 5.42 -22.71 15.48
CA ARG A 46 6.57 -22.06 16.12
C ARG A 46 6.16 -20.80 16.87
N GLU A 47 5.28 -19.99 16.30
CA GLU A 47 4.90 -18.67 16.80
C GLU A 47 3.58 -18.66 17.58
N LYS A 48 3.05 -19.84 17.95
CA LYS A 48 1.72 -19.99 18.56
C LYS A 48 1.52 -19.12 19.82
N GLU A 49 2.53 -18.94 20.66
CA GLU A 49 2.46 -18.07 21.84
C GLU A 49 2.34 -16.59 21.46
N SER A 50 3.15 -16.13 20.51
CA SER A 50 3.09 -14.78 19.95
C SER A 50 1.72 -14.50 19.33
N ILE A 51 1.19 -15.49 18.60
CA ILE A 51 -0.11 -15.41 17.95
C ILE A 51 -1.24 -15.32 18.98
N LEU A 52 -1.19 -16.15 20.03
CA LEU A 52 -2.18 -16.14 21.11
C LEU A 52 -2.28 -14.76 21.75
N GLN A 53 -1.15 -14.08 21.97
CA GLN A 53 -1.13 -12.74 22.56
C GLN A 53 -1.62 -11.66 21.59
N LYS A 54 -1.15 -11.68 20.34
CA LYS A 54 -1.39 -10.60 19.37
C LYS A 54 -2.78 -10.66 18.72
N TYR A 55 -3.30 -11.85 18.47
CA TYR A 55 -4.55 -12.05 17.72
C TYR A 55 -5.66 -12.55 18.64
N ASN A 56 -6.02 -11.72 19.62
CA ASN A 56 -7.22 -11.89 20.45
C ASN A 56 -7.34 -13.27 21.11
N GLY A 57 -6.25 -13.97 21.43
CA GLY A 57 -6.28 -15.31 22.01
C GLY A 57 -6.54 -16.42 20.99
N LEU A 58 -6.12 -16.26 19.73
CA LEU A 58 -6.13 -17.34 18.73
C LEU A 58 -5.21 -18.49 19.16
N ASP A 59 -5.80 -19.62 19.53
CA ASP A 59 -5.07 -20.85 19.82
C ASP A 59 -4.81 -21.61 18.52
N ILE A 60 -3.56 -21.56 18.05
CA ILE A 60 -3.16 -22.18 16.78
C ILE A 60 -3.36 -23.69 16.75
N LYS A 61 -3.07 -24.40 17.85
CA LYS A 61 -3.20 -25.86 17.85
C LYS A 61 -4.65 -26.24 17.64
N ARG A 62 -5.53 -25.62 18.42
CA ARG A 62 -6.98 -25.83 18.29
C ARG A 62 -7.48 -25.41 16.91
N ALA A 63 -7.01 -24.28 16.37
CA ALA A 63 -7.43 -23.81 15.06
C ALA A 63 -7.02 -24.77 13.93
N ILE A 64 -5.80 -25.31 13.97
CA ILE A 64 -5.34 -26.32 13.01
C ILE A 64 -6.15 -27.60 13.16
N ASP A 65 -6.34 -28.09 14.39
CA ASP A 65 -7.16 -29.28 14.65
C ASP A 65 -8.59 -29.11 14.11
N SER A 66 -9.22 -27.96 14.34
CA SER A 66 -10.55 -27.66 13.83
C SER A 66 -10.58 -27.59 12.30
N TYR A 67 -9.57 -26.99 11.67
CA TYR A 67 -9.44 -26.94 10.21
C TYR A 67 -9.29 -28.35 9.61
N GLU A 68 -8.43 -29.20 10.19
CA GLU A 68 -8.18 -30.57 9.72
C GLU A 68 -9.41 -31.46 9.88
N ASN A 69 -10.19 -31.26 10.94
CA ASN A 69 -11.42 -32.01 11.22
C ASN A 69 -12.67 -31.45 10.51
N ASN A 70 -12.51 -30.60 9.49
CA ASN A 70 -13.60 -29.98 8.73
C ASN A 70 -14.62 -29.22 9.60
N GLN A 71 -14.18 -28.64 10.71
CA GLN A 71 -15.05 -27.85 11.58
C GLN A 71 -15.21 -26.43 11.03
N VAL A 72 -16.36 -25.82 11.34
CA VAL A 72 -16.61 -24.41 11.06
C VAL A 72 -15.78 -23.59 12.06
N PRO A 73 -15.05 -22.55 11.60
CA PRO A 73 -14.30 -21.69 12.51
C PRO A 73 -15.24 -20.96 13.45
N SER A 74 -14.83 -20.83 14.70
CA SER A 74 -15.49 -20.01 15.70
C SER A 74 -15.39 -18.53 15.34
N PHE A 75 -16.29 -17.72 15.92
CA PHE A 75 -16.23 -16.26 15.78
C PHE A 75 -14.86 -15.69 16.16
N LYS A 76 -14.22 -16.25 17.20
CA LYS A 76 -12.91 -15.82 17.67
C LYS A 76 -11.81 -16.08 16.64
N GLU A 77 -11.84 -17.24 16.00
CA GLU A 77 -10.89 -17.58 14.92
C GLU A 77 -11.08 -16.67 13.72
N VAL A 78 -12.33 -16.46 13.28
CA VAL A 78 -12.64 -15.55 12.19
C VAL A 78 -12.19 -14.11 12.50
N ALA A 79 -12.49 -13.59 13.68
CA ALA A 79 -12.07 -12.24 14.09
C ALA A 79 -10.53 -12.10 14.10
N SER A 80 -9.83 -13.15 14.52
CA SER A 80 -8.37 -13.18 14.54
C SER A 80 -7.77 -13.22 13.13
N MET A 81 -8.37 -14.00 12.22
CA MET A 81 -7.99 -14.06 10.81
C MET A 81 -8.22 -12.72 10.09
N VAL A 82 -9.36 -12.06 10.37
CA VAL A 82 -9.66 -10.72 9.83
C VAL A 82 -8.62 -9.72 10.31
N LYS A 83 -8.28 -9.72 11.60
CA LYS A 83 -7.22 -8.86 12.15
C LYS A 83 -5.87 -9.12 11.49
N ALA A 84 -5.47 -10.37 11.34
CA ALA A 84 -4.22 -10.73 10.66
C ALA A 84 -4.20 -10.28 9.18
N SER A 85 -5.34 -10.32 8.51
CA SER A 85 -5.48 -9.83 7.13
C SER A 85 -5.29 -8.31 7.05
N ILE A 86 -5.87 -7.56 7.98
CA ILE A 86 -5.70 -6.12 8.08
C ILE A 86 -4.23 -5.80 8.39
N ASP A 87 -3.64 -6.42 9.42
CA ASP A 87 -2.25 -6.21 9.81
C ASP A 87 -1.27 -6.51 8.66
N PHE A 88 -1.55 -7.55 7.86
CA PHE A 88 -0.75 -7.90 6.69
C PHE A 88 -0.77 -6.81 5.62
N ILE A 89 -1.96 -6.31 5.27
CA ILE A 89 -2.13 -5.27 4.25
C ILE A 89 -1.48 -3.97 4.74
N THR A 90 -1.74 -3.58 5.99
CA THR A 90 -1.12 -2.40 6.61
C THR A 90 0.41 -2.47 6.59
N GLU A 91 0.99 -3.64 6.83
CA GLU A 91 2.44 -3.81 6.76
C GLU A 91 2.98 -3.66 5.32
N ILE A 92 2.27 -4.19 4.33
CA ILE A 92 2.61 -4.00 2.92
C ILE A 92 2.55 -2.52 2.56
N ASP A 93 1.44 -1.85 2.87
CA ASP A 93 1.22 -0.44 2.54
C ASP A 93 2.31 0.43 3.16
N ASN A 94 2.60 0.25 4.45
CA ASN A 94 3.67 0.99 5.13
C ASN A 94 5.03 0.78 4.46
N LYS A 95 5.37 -0.46 4.11
CA LYS A 95 6.66 -0.75 3.46
C LYS A 95 6.74 -0.16 2.05
N LEU A 96 5.65 -0.16 1.29
CA LEU A 96 5.59 0.47 -0.03
C LEU A 96 5.71 1.99 0.07
N ILE A 97 4.97 2.61 0.99
CA ILE A 97 4.99 4.05 1.21
C ILE A 97 6.38 4.51 1.68
N CYS A 98 7.02 3.81 2.63
CA CYS A 98 8.37 4.16 3.09
C CYS A 98 9.45 4.02 2.02
N GLN A 99 9.21 3.25 0.96
CA GLN A 99 10.15 3.09 -0.17
C GLN A 99 9.83 4.04 -1.33
N LEU A 100 8.74 4.81 -1.24
CA LEU A 100 8.35 5.75 -2.28
C LEU A 100 9.33 6.93 -2.28
N ASP A 101 10.02 7.13 -3.40
CA ASP A 101 10.71 8.39 -3.67
C ASP A 101 9.66 9.45 -3.98
N VAL A 102 9.27 10.20 -2.94
CA VAL A 102 8.26 11.25 -3.00
C VAL A 102 8.58 12.26 -4.09
N LEU A 103 9.84 12.71 -4.21
CA LEU A 103 10.21 13.73 -5.19
C LEU A 103 10.04 13.20 -6.61
N SER A 104 10.52 11.98 -6.89
CA SER A 104 10.35 11.37 -8.21
C SER A 104 8.88 11.10 -8.53
N TYR A 105 8.07 10.73 -7.54
CA TYR A 105 6.64 10.56 -7.73
C TYR A 105 5.94 11.89 -7.99
N SER A 106 6.25 12.94 -7.23
CA SER A 106 5.71 14.29 -7.44
C SER A 106 6.08 14.87 -8.80
N ASP A 107 7.31 14.65 -9.25
CA ASP A 107 7.79 15.01 -10.58
C ASP A 107 6.97 14.33 -11.68
N HIS A 108 6.74 13.02 -11.51
CA HIS A 108 5.93 12.23 -12.43
C HIS A 108 4.49 12.73 -12.52
N LEU A 109 3.87 13.10 -11.40
CA LEU A 109 2.51 13.62 -11.38
C LEU A 109 2.36 14.93 -12.16
N ILE A 110 3.31 15.86 -12.00
CA ILE A 110 3.29 17.11 -12.77
C ILE A 110 3.50 16.82 -14.26
N TYR A 111 4.42 15.91 -14.58
CA TYR A 111 4.64 15.49 -15.95
C TYR A 111 3.38 14.86 -16.58
N GLU A 112 2.72 13.94 -15.88
CA GLU A 112 1.48 13.29 -16.32
C GLU A 112 0.34 14.31 -16.50
N TYR A 113 0.15 15.20 -15.51
CA TYR A 113 -0.83 16.27 -15.58
C TYR A 113 -0.64 17.12 -16.84
N VAL A 114 0.60 17.53 -17.13
CA VAL A 114 0.92 18.32 -18.32
C VAL A 114 0.74 17.51 -19.60
N THR A 115 1.09 16.22 -19.60
CA THR A 115 0.98 15.34 -20.77
C THR A 115 -0.45 15.22 -21.28
N SER A 116 -1.45 15.31 -20.38
CA SER A 116 -2.88 15.23 -20.77
C SER A 116 -3.32 16.26 -21.82
N ASP A 117 -2.82 17.49 -21.72
CA ASP A 117 -2.99 18.56 -22.71
C ASP A 117 -1.90 19.62 -22.45
N GLN A 118 -0.75 19.45 -23.09
CA GLN A 118 0.44 20.25 -22.80
C GLN A 118 0.18 21.76 -22.82
N VAL A 119 -0.53 22.25 -23.83
CA VAL A 119 -0.73 23.69 -24.02
C VAL A 119 -1.67 24.23 -22.97
N VAL A 120 -2.81 23.57 -22.73
CA VAL A 120 -3.79 24.02 -21.75
C VAL A 120 -3.22 23.93 -20.33
N ARG A 121 -2.55 22.83 -19.99
CA ARG A 121 -2.07 22.52 -18.64
C ARG A 121 -0.90 23.41 -18.23
N LEU A 122 0.06 23.65 -19.12
CA LEU A 122 1.13 24.62 -18.86
C LEU A 122 0.59 26.03 -18.70
N ASN A 123 -0.39 26.44 -19.52
CA ASN A 123 -1.00 27.76 -19.35
C ASN A 123 -1.79 27.85 -18.04
N ASN A 124 -2.50 26.80 -17.64
CA ASN A 124 -3.26 26.80 -16.39
C ASN A 124 -2.37 27.07 -15.16
N ILE A 125 -1.14 26.56 -15.18
CA ILE A 125 -0.15 26.80 -14.12
C ILE A 125 0.56 28.13 -14.36
N TYR A 126 1.32 28.25 -15.45
CA TYR A 126 2.37 29.26 -15.60
C TYR A 126 1.93 30.59 -16.23
N SER A 127 0.63 30.78 -16.53
CA SER A 127 0.09 32.09 -16.95
C SER A 127 -0.39 32.97 -15.78
N LYS A 128 -0.22 32.49 -14.54
CA LYS A 128 -0.76 33.09 -13.32
C LYS A 128 0.33 33.72 -12.46
N ASP A 129 -0.07 34.53 -11.49
CA ASP A 129 0.83 34.99 -10.42
C ASP A 129 1.26 33.83 -9.51
N ASP A 130 2.35 34.03 -8.77
CA ASP A 130 2.98 32.96 -7.98
C ASP A 130 2.08 32.38 -6.88
N ALA A 131 1.21 33.21 -6.26
CA ALA A 131 0.26 32.72 -5.26
C ALA A 131 -0.80 31.81 -5.91
N THR A 132 -1.29 32.18 -7.09
CA THR A 132 -2.22 31.34 -7.86
C THR A 132 -1.54 30.07 -8.38
N LYS A 133 -0.30 30.14 -8.88
CA LYS A 133 0.48 28.95 -9.30
C LYS A 133 0.57 27.93 -8.17
N ARG A 134 0.99 28.39 -6.98
CA ARG A 134 1.12 27.54 -5.78
C ARG A 134 -0.20 26.85 -5.46
N ARG A 135 -1.32 27.57 -5.49
CA ARG A 135 -2.65 27.00 -5.26
C ARG A 135 -3.02 25.93 -6.29
N VAL A 136 -2.75 26.18 -7.58
CA VAL A 136 -3.01 25.19 -8.64
C VAL A 136 -2.16 23.94 -8.44
N LEU A 137 -0.86 24.09 -8.17
CA LEU A 137 0.05 22.97 -7.91
C LEU A 137 -0.39 22.16 -6.69
N ARG A 138 -0.75 22.80 -5.57
CA ARG A 138 -1.31 22.12 -4.40
C ARG A 138 -2.59 21.36 -4.73
N ASN A 139 -3.48 21.94 -5.53
CA ASN A 139 -4.71 21.26 -5.94
C ASN A 139 -4.44 20.02 -6.79
N ILE A 140 -3.43 20.07 -7.69
CA ILE A 140 -3.01 18.89 -8.45
C ILE A 140 -2.54 17.80 -7.48
N PHE A 141 -1.64 18.10 -6.55
CA PHE A 141 -1.16 17.10 -5.59
C PHE A 141 -2.28 16.54 -4.70
N LYS A 142 -3.25 17.36 -4.29
CA LYS A 142 -4.43 16.90 -3.55
C LYS A 142 -5.29 15.89 -4.31
N GLU A 143 -5.43 16.03 -5.63
CA GLU A 143 -6.15 15.05 -6.46
C GLU A 143 -5.50 13.65 -6.40
N TYR A 144 -4.21 13.59 -6.06
CA TYR A 144 -3.43 12.36 -5.88
C TYR A 144 -3.15 12.03 -4.41
N CYS A 145 -4.02 12.49 -3.51
CA CYS A 145 -3.98 12.16 -2.07
C CYS A 145 -2.76 12.66 -1.29
N PHE A 146 -2.06 13.68 -1.77
CA PHE A 146 -1.10 14.42 -0.93
C PHE A 146 -1.85 15.32 0.06
N ASN A 147 -1.54 15.18 1.34
CA ASN A 147 -2.08 16.02 2.41
C ASN A 147 -1.27 17.33 2.53
N GLU A 148 -1.94 18.42 2.93
CA GLU A 148 -1.31 19.76 2.98
C GLU A 148 -0.28 19.96 4.09
N GLU A 149 -0.25 19.08 5.09
CA GLU A 149 0.47 19.31 6.35
C GLU A 149 1.75 18.46 6.52
N GLU A 150 2.08 17.55 5.58
CA GLU A 150 2.89 16.38 5.96
C GLU A 150 4.15 16.12 5.12
N ASP A 151 4.43 16.86 4.04
CA ASP A 151 5.61 16.57 3.22
C ASP A 151 6.43 17.79 2.78
N ASP A 152 7.49 18.07 3.56
CA ASP A 152 8.48 19.11 3.27
C ASP A 152 9.13 18.96 1.88
N THR A 153 9.22 17.73 1.37
CA THR A 153 9.81 17.45 0.05
C THR A 153 8.91 17.98 -1.06
N VAL A 154 7.60 17.75 -0.93
CA VAL A 154 6.60 18.21 -1.90
C VAL A 154 6.50 19.73 -1.86
N ASP A 155 6.51 20.31 -0.66
CA ASP A 155 6.47 21.76 -0.50
C ASP A 155 7.70 22.44 -1.11
N ALA A 156 8.90 21.91 -0.88
CA ALA A 156 10.11 22.38 -1.54
C ALA A 156 10.02 22.27 -3.07
N PHE A 157 9.49 21.14 -3.58
CA PHE A 157 9.31 20.93 -5.00
C PHE A 157 8.29 21.92 -5.62
N ILE A 158 7.18 22.21 -4.94
CA ILE A 158 6.21 23.22 -5.36
C ILE A 158 6.87 24.60 -5.47
N GLU A 159 7.68 24.98 -4.48
CA GLU A 159 8.38 26.27 -4.51
C GLU A 159 9.37 26.37 -5.67
N ASP A 160 10.02 25.27 -6.03
CA ASP A 160 10.90 25.24 -7.21
C ASP A 160 10.12 25.34 -8.52
N LEU A 161 8.94 24.71 -8.61
CA LEU A 161 8.05 24.85 -9.76
C LEU A 161 7.50 26.28 -9.91
N VAL A 162 7.11 26.94 -8.82
CA VAL A 162 6.55 28.30 -8.85
C VAL A 162 7.52 29.30 -9.49
N LYS A 163 8.82 29.13 -9.25
CA LYS A 163 9.90 29.97 -9.81
C LYS A 163 10.06 29.84 -11.32
N LEU A 164 9.52 28.78 -11.93
CA LEU A 164 9.59 28.60 -13.37
C LEU A 164 8.66 29.58 -14.09
N ASP A 165 9.18 30.14 -15.18
CA ASP A 165 8.35 30.79 -16.20
C ASP A 165 7.83 29.76 -17.22
N TYR A 166 6.89 30.19 -18.05
CA TYR A 166 6.28 29.31 -19.06
C TYR A 166 7.33 28.70 -20.00
N ALA A 167 8.34 29.46 -20.40
CA ALA A 167 9.38 28.99 -21.31
C ALA A 167 10.24 27.89 -20.68
N SER A 168 10.65 28.08 -19.42
CA SER A 168 11.43 27.12 -18.66
C SER A 168 10.63 25.86 -18.36
N ALA A 169 9.36 25.99 -17.96
CA ALA A 169 8.47 24.86 -17.74
C ALA A 169 8.25 24.03 -19.02
N LYS A 170 8.10 24.70 -20.18
CA LYS A 170 7.98 24.02 -21.47
C LYS A 170 9.26 23.28 -21.86
N ARG A 171 10.43 23.81 -21.51
CA ARG A 171 11.72 23.13 -21.71
C ARG A 171 11.84 21.89 -20.83
N LYS A 172 11.58 22.03 -19.52
CA LYS A 172 11.58 20.92 -18.56
C LYS A 172 10.65 19.78 -18.99
N TYR A 173 9.42 20.11 -19.41
CA TYR A 173 8.52 19.11 -20.00
C TYR A 173 9.14 18.34 -21.18
N LYS A 174 9.83 19.02 -22.11
CA LYS A 174 10.51 18.35 -23.24
C LYS A 174 11.67 17.46 -22.80
N GLU A 175 12.31 17.80 -21.69
CA GLU A 175 13.38 17.01 -21.06
C GLU A 175 12.82 15.78 -20.31
N GLY A 176 11.49 15.69 -20.16
CA GLY A 176 10.81 14.55 -19.54
C GLY A 176 10.68 14.64 -18.03
N SER A 177 11.06 15.78 -17.42
CA SER A 177 11.11 15.94 -15.97
C SER A 177 11.09 17.42 -15.56
N PHE A 178 10.43 17.71 -14.45
CA PHE A 178 10.32 19.01 -13.82
C PHE A 178 11.25 19.22 -12.62
N LYS A 179 11.88 18.15 -12.09
CA LYS A 179 12.97 18.25 -11.11
C LYS A 179 14.24 18.87 -11.72
#